data_AF-A0A7R9CSD5-F1
#
_entry.id   AF-A0A7R9CSD5-F1
#
_cell.length_a   1.000
_cell.length_b   1.000
_cell.length_c   1.000
_cell.angle_alpha   90.00
_cell.angle_beta   90.00
_cell.angle_gamma   90.00
#
_symmetry.space_group_name_H-M   'P 1'
#
loop_
_entity.id
_entity.type
_entity.pdbx_description
1 polymer ?
#
loop_
_entity_poly.entity_id
_entity_poly.type
_entity_poly.pdbx_seq_one_letter_code
_entity_poly.pdbx_strand_id
1 'polypeptide(L)'
;MFAQLKVSCLEEIRRVMRQRAISVDLQPEIEEVCLEDLALNCYEKTNRGEEMVCLQDNLERLTRECKSAVSNFTEDQAQHVELNPEIMAVCQGVMEKHCEAELKMGRDEGDLMECLIEHKNELDVRSNYKCRAAIEHFQLISLKNYHFTYKFKEACRPHVQRFCPDARTK
;
A
#
# COMPACT_ATOMS: atom_id res chain seq x y z
N MET A 1 10.57 -27.37 9.34
CA MET A 1 9.67 -26.93 10.43
C MET A 1 9.80 -25.41 10.49
N PHE A 2 8.86 -24.67 9.89
CA PHE A 2 8.91 -23.21 9.90
C PHE A 2 8.44 -22.73 11.27
N ALA A 3 9.25 -21.94 11.96
CA ALA A 3 8.86 -21.33 13.23
C ALA A 3 7.75 -20.31 12.95
N GLN A 4 6.57 -20.53 13.52
CA GLN A 4 5.45 -19.60 13.42
C GLN A 4 5.46 -18.66 14.63
N LEU A 5 5.32 -17.35 14.37
CA LEU A 5 5.21 -16.35 15.42
C LEU A 5 3.96 -16.60 16.28
N LYS A 6 4.05 -16.31 17.57
CA LYS A 6 2.87 -16.29 18.46
C LYS A 6 1.92 -15.18 18.01
N VAL A 7 0.60 -15.40 18.12
CA VAL A 7 -0.43 -14.44 17.71
C VAL A 7 -0.21 -13.06 18.35
N SER A 8 0.05 -13.01 19.66
CA SER A 8 0.31 -11.74 20.35
C SER A 8 1.55 -11.01 19.86
N CYS A 9 2.58 -11.74 19.40
CA CYS A 9 3.77 -11.12 18.81
C CYS A 9 3.46 -10.57 17.41
N LEU A 10 2.69 -11.30 16.61
CA LEU A 10 2.24 -10.84 15.28
C LEU A 10 1.37 -9.58 15.40
N GLU A 11 0.46 -9.53 16.37
CA GLU A 11 -0.39 -8.36 16.64
C GLU A 11 0.45 -7.13 17.01
N GLU A 12 1.47 -7.29 17.85
CA GLU A 12 2.38 -6.19 18.19
C GLU A 12 3.23 -5.75 17.00
N ILE A 13 3.70 -6.68 16.16
CA ILE A 13 4.40 -6.34 14.91
C ILE A 13 3.49 -5.50 14.01
N ARG A 14 2.26 -5.95 13.76
CA ARG A 14 1.28 -5.20 12.95
C ARG A 14 0.95 -3.84 13.56
N ARG A 15 0.82 -3.76 14.89
CA ARG A 15 0.62 -2.49 15.61
C ARG A 15 1.76 -1.52 15.33
N VAL A 16 3.02 -1.97 15.44
CA VAL A 16 4.20 -1.15 15.17
C VAL A 16 4.29 -0.77 13.68
N MET A 17 4.03 -1.69 12.76
CA MET A 17 4.04 -1.41 11.32
C MET A 17 3.02 -0.32 10.96
N ARG A 18 1.79 -0.40 11.48
CA ARG A 18 0.76 0.65 11.30
C ARG A 18 1.19 2.01 11.86
N GLN A 19 1.85 2.02 13.02
CA GLN A 19 2.36 3.26 13.61
C GLN A 19 3.46 3.90 12.76
N ARG A 20 4.34 3.08 12.18
CA ARG A 20 5.43 3.55 11.30
C ARG A 20 4.90 4.03 9.95
N ALA A 21 3.88 3.38 9.40
CA ALA A 21 3.29 3.73 8.12
C ALA A 21 2.76 5.18 8.03
N ILE A 22 2.48 5.83 9.17
CA ILE A 22 1.86 7.17 9.24
C ILE A 22 2.78 8.29 8.72
N SER A 23 4.10 8.10 8.66
CA SER A 23 5.02 9.14 8.18
C SER A 23 6.32 8.52 7.68
N VAL A 24 6.99 9.20 6.75
CA VAL A 24 8.28 8.75 6.22
C VAL A 24 9.36 8.77 7.31
N ASP A 25 9.34 9.76 8.22
CA ASP A 25 10.25 9.88 9.37
C ASP A 25 10.28 8.65 10.31
N LEU A 26 9.25 7.80 10.27
CA LEU A 26 9.17 6.58 11.08
C LEU A 26 9.59 5.33 10.31
N GLN A 27 10.10 5.50 9.08
CA GLN A 27 10.49 4.46 8.15
C GLN A 27 11.92 4.74 7.64
N PRO A 28 12.96 4.43 8.42
CA PRO A 28 14.35 4.71 8.06
C PRO A 28 14.75 4.14 6.70
N GLU A 29 14.19 2.98 6.32
CA GLU A 29 14.45 2.32 5.04
C GLU A 29 13.97 3.14 3.83
N ILE A 30 13.07 4.09 4.05
CA ILE A 30 12.56 5.04 3.06
C ILE A 30 13.20 6.41 3.28
N GLU A 31 13.16 6.92 4.51
CA GLU A 31 13.70 8.23 4.87
C GLU A 31 15.14 8.39 4.36
N GLU A 32 16.04 7.49 4.74
CA GLU A 32 17.48 7.60 4.46
C GLU A 32 17.80 7.71 2.96
N VAL A 33 17.06 6.99 2.13
CA VAL A 33 17.29 6.95 0.67
C VAL A 33 16.48 8.00 -0.10
N CYS A 34 15.44 8.57 0.52
CA CYS A 34 14.52 9.52 -0.13
C CYS A 34 14.71 10.98 0.30
N LEU A 35 15.65 11.30 1.21
CA LEU A 35 15.86 12.68 1.70
C LEU A 35 15.99 13.72 0.56
N GLU A 36 16.81 13.42 -0.45
CA GLU A 36 17.01 14.33 -1.59
C GLU A 36 15.74 14.45 -2.45
N ASP A 37 15.06 13.33 -2.69
CA ASP A 37 13.83 13.30 -3.48
C ASP A 37 12.67 14.02 -2.80
N LEU A 38 12.56 13.92 -1.47
CA LEU A 38 11.60 14.66 -0.67
C LEU A 38 11.82 16.17 -0.80
N ALA A 39 13.07 16.61 -0.72
CA ALA A 39 13.43 18.03 -0.85
C ALA A 39 13.18 18.56 -2.27
N LEU A 40 13.44 17.76 -3.32
CA LEU A 40 13.34 18.20 -4.71
C LEU A 40 11.92 18.08 -5.28
N ASN A 41 11.20 17.01 -4.94
CA ASN A 41 9.91 16.68 -5.55
C ASN A 41 8.71 16.94 -4.62
N CYS A 42 8.93 17.00 -3.30
CA CYS A 42 7.86 16.99 -2.29
C CYS A 42 7.94 18.13 -1.27
N TYR A 43 8.64 19.23 -1.58
CA TYR A 43 8.83 20.35 -0.66
C TYR A 43 7.53 21.03 -0.18
N GLU A 44 6.42 20.89 -0.91
CA GLU A 44 5.09 21.40 -0.52
C GLU A 44 4.24 20.38 0.27
N LYS A 45 4.71 19.13 0.38
CA LYS A 45 3.99 17.97 0.93
C LYS A 45 4.79 17.31 2.04
N THR A 46 5.08 18.07 3.08
CA THR A 46 5.93 17.69 4.22
C THR A 46 5.16 17.37 5.50
N ASN A 47 3.82 17.37 5.45
CA ASN A 47 3.04 16.94 6.61
C ASN A 47 3.04 15.42 6.71
N ARG A 48 2.87 14.90 7.94
CA ARG A 48 2.80 13.46 8.21
C ARG A 48 1.77 12.79 7.29
N GLY A 49 2.21 11.80 6.53
CA GLY A 49 1.40 11.03 5.58
C GLY A 49 1.43 11.59 4.15
N GLU A 50 1.44 12.92 3.98
CA GLU A 50 1.52 13.56 2.65
C GLU A 50 2.83 13.24 1.91
N GLU A 51 3.91 13.05 2.67
CA GLU A 51 5.24 12.75 2.16
C GLU A 51 5.23 11.47 1.31
N MET A 52 4.65 10.39 1.84
CA MET A 52 4.58 9.10 1.17
C MET A 52 3.73 9.19 -0.10
N VAL A 53 2.56 9.84 0.00
CA VAL A 53 1.67 10.06 -1.15
C VAL A 53 2.41 10.83 -2.25
N CYS A 54 3.16 11.88 -1.88
CA CYS A 54 3.92 12.65 -2.84
C CYS A 54 5.03 11.83 -3.53
N LEU A 55 5.75 10.98 -2.77
CA LEU A 55 6.75 10.08 -3.35
C LEU A 55 6.09 9.10 -4.33
N GLN A 56 4.95 8.50 -3.97
CA GLN A 56 4.19 7.59 -4.84
C GLN A 56 3.68 8.29 -6.12
N ASP A 57 3.22 9.53 -6.00
CA ASP A 57 2.79 10.35 -7.14
C ASP A 57 3.96 10.66 -8.09
N ASN A 58 5.16 10.87 -7.55
CA ASN A 58 6.37 11.22 -8.30
C ASN A 58 7.29 10.02 -8.58
N LEU A 59 6.81 8.78 -8.44
CA LEU A 59 7.62 7.54 -8.50
C LEU A 59 8.62 7.46 -9.67
N GLU A 60 8.27 7.98 -10.85
CA GLU A 60 9.13 7.96 -12.04
C GLU A 60 10.27 8.98 -12.03
N ARG A 61 10.20 9.98 -11.15
CA ARG A 61 11.20 11.05 -10.98
C ARG A 61 12.17 10.78 -9.85
N LEU A 62 11.87 9.80 -9.00
CA LEU A 62 12.69 9.48 -7.84
C LEU A 62 14.02 8.85 -8.27
N THR A 63 15.04 9.02 -7.43
CA THR A 63 16.28 8.25 -7.53
C THR A 63 16.00 6.74 -7.48
N ARG A 64 16.93 5.93 -7.97
CA ARG A 64 16.72 4.48 -8.08
C ARG A 64 16.47 3.84 -6.71
N GLU A 65 17.23 4.27 -5.72
CA GLU A 65 17.19 3.77 -4.36
C GLU A 65 15.86 4.15 -3.69
N CYS A 66 15.46 5.43 -3.76
CA CYS A 66 14.17 5.88 -3.25
C CYS A 66 12.99 5.22 -3.98
N LYS A 67 13.02 5.16 -5.33
CA LYS A 67 12.01 4.47 -6.13
C LYS A 67 11.83 3.02 -5.70
N SER A 68 12.93 2.31 -5.43
CA SER A 68 12.87 0.93 -4.96
C SER A 68 12.23 0.82 -3.58
N ALA A 69 12.61 1.67 -2.63
CA ALA A 69 12.07 1.65 -1.28
C ALA A 69 10.56 1.98 -1.26
N VAL A 70 10.16 3.04 -1.97
CA VAL A 70 8.76 3.45 -2.11
C VAL A 70 7.94 2.39 -2.84
N SER A 71 8.50 1.76 -3.89
CA SER A 71 7.80 0.68 -4.61
C SER A 71 7.56 -0.54 -3.72
N ASN A 72 8.56 -0.94 -2.92
CA ASN A 72 8.42 -2.06 -1.99
C ASN A 72 7.32 -1.78 -0.95
N PHE A 73 7.34 -0.59 -0.34
CA PHE A 73 6.32 -0.22 0.63
C PHE A 73 4.92 -0.06 0.00
N THR A 74 4.83 0.43 -1.23
CA THR A 74 3.56 0.52 -1.98
C THR A 74 3.02 -0.87 -2.29
N GLU A 75 3.88 -1.85 -2.58
CA GLU A 75 3.48 -3.24 -2.72
C GLU A 75 2.97 -3.81 -1.38
N ASP A 76 3.66 -3.53 -0.26
CA ASP A 76 3.20 -3.94 1.07
C ASP A 76 1.83 -3.33 1.40
N GLN A 77 1.58 -2.07 1.02
CA GLN A 77 0.27 -1.41 1.14
C GLN A 77 -0.82 -2.05 0.26
N ALA A 78 -0.45 -2.54 -0.93
CA ALA A 78 -1.36 -3.27 -1.81
C ALA A 78 -1.75 -4.63 -1.23
N GLN A 79 -0.82 -5.30 -0.55
CA GLN A 79 -1.06 -6.56 0.12
C GLN A 79 -1.83 -6.37 1.44
N HIS A 80 -1.51 -5.31 2.19
CA HIS A 80 -2.02 -5.05 3.53
C HIS A 80 -2.54 -3.61 3.63
N VAL A 81 -3.84 -3.42 3.43
CA VAL A 81 -4.48 -2.10 3.42
C VAL A 81 -4.28 -1.35 4.75
N GLU A 82 -4.11 -2.08 5.85
CA GLU A 82 -3.81 -1.49 7.16
C GLU A 82 -2.53 -0.65 7.19
N LEU A 83 -1.61 -0.85 6.25
CA LEU A 83 -0.38 -0.07 6.08
C LEU A 83 -0.58 1.19 5.22
N ASN A 84 -1.78 1.42 4.68
CA ASN A 84 -2.12 2.62 3.90
C ASN A 84 -2.90 3.61 4.79
N PRO A 85 -2.24 4.63 5.37
CA PRO A 85 -2.90 5.54 6.31
C PRO A 85 -4.00 6.36 5.65
N GLU A 86 -3.85 6.72 4.38
CA GLU A 86 -4.85 7.51 3.64
C GLU A 86 -6.16 6.74 3.53
N ILE A 87 -6.11 5.45 3.16
CA ILE A 87 -7.32 4.62 3.09
C ILE A 87 -7.88 4.35 4.48
N MET A 88 -7.04 3.95 5.45
CA MET A 88 -7.48 3.64 6.81
C MET A 88 -8.15 4.83 7.50
N ALA A 89 -7.71 6.06 7.22
CA ALA A 89 -8.27 7.27 7.82
C ALA A 89 -9.72 7.58 7.39
N VAL A 90 -10.14 7.17 6.18
CA VAL A 90 -11.42 7.59 5.60
C VAL A 90 -12.35 6.45 5.19
N CYS A 91 -11.84 5.24 5.04
CA CYS A 91 -12.60 4.08 4.55
C CYS A 91 -13.07 3.10 5.63
N GLN A 92 -12.74 3.31 6.91
CA GLN A 92 -13.10 2.39 8.00
C GLN A 92 -14.58 1.97 7.99
N GLY A 93 -15.51 2.92 7.88
CA GLY A 93 -16.94 2.61 7.85
C GLY A 93 -17.42 1.90 6.58
N VAL A 94 -16.70 2.06 5.45
CA VAL A 94 -16.95 1.31 4.21
C VAL A 94 -16.49 -0.14 4.39
N MET A 95 -15.29 -0.33 4.96
CA MET A 95 -14.75 -1.66 5.24
C MET A 95 -15.67 -2.45 6.19
N GLU A 96 -16.13 -1.84 7.27
CA GLU A 96 -17.03 -2.49 8.24
C GLU A 96 -18.36 -2.91 7.64
N LYS A 97 -18.86 -2.16 6.65
CA LYS A 97 -20.15 -2.42 6.03
C LYS A 97 -20.09 -3.39 4.86
N HIS A 98 -19.09 -3.26 4.00
CA HIS A 98 -19.00 -3.99 2.72
C HIS A 98 -17.93 -5.07 2.72
N CYS A 99 -16.87 -4.92 3.52
CA CYS A 99 -15.71 -5.82 3.55
C CYS A 99 -15.54 -6.51 4.92
N GLU A 100 -16.64 -6.77 5.63
CA GLU A 100 -16.61 -7.33 6.99
C GLU A 100 -16.01 -8.75 7.01
N ALA A 101 -16.22 -9.51 5.93
CA ALA A 101 -15.69 -10.86 5.80
C ALA A 101 -14.15 -10.83 5.74
N GLU A 102 -13.60 -9.96 4.92
CA GLU A 102 -12.16 -9.76 4.70
C GLU A 102 -11.49 -9.22 5.98
N LEU A 103 -12.14 -8.28 6.69
CA LEU A 103 -11.66 -7.79 7.99
C LEU A 103 -11.54 -8.92 9.02
N LYS A 104 -12.50 -9.85 9.05
CA LYS A 104 -12.54 -10.96 10.02
C LYS A 104 -11.53 -12.07 9.72
N MET A 105 -11.02 -12.17 8.48
CA MET A 105 -10.04 -13.20 8.12
C MET A 105 -8.70 -13.04 8.87
N GLY A 106 -8.39 -11.84 9.36
CA GLY A 106 -7.17 -11.54 10.12
C GLY A 106 -5.87 -11.70 9.31
N ARG A 107 -6.00 -11.92 8.00
CA ARG A 107 -4.96 -11.97 6.99
C ARG A 107 -5.51 -11.27 5.76
N ASP A 108 -4.85 -10.20 5.37
CA ASP A 108 -5.12 -9.47 4.13
C ASP A 108 -4.03 -9.86 3.14
N GLU A 109 -4.40 -10.44 2.00
CA GLU A 109 -3.48 -10.73 0.89
C GLU A 109 -3.95 -9.94 -0.35
N GLY A 110 -4.29 -8.67 -0.13
CA GLY A 110 -4.90 -7.76 -1.11
C GLY A 110 -6.43 -7.87 -1.20
N ASP A 111 -7.06 -8.71 -0.39
CA ASP A 111 -8.51 -8.94 -0.36
C ASP A 111 -9.28 -7.66 0.01
N LEU A 112 -8.78 -6.92 1.00
CA LEU A 112 -9.47 -5.70 1.45
C LEU A 112 -9.46 -4.62 0.36
N MET A 113 -8.34 -4.46 -0.35
CA MET A 113 -8.25 -3.48 -1.44
C MET A 113 -9.17 -3.86 -2.61
N GLU A 114 -9.20 -5.14 -2.97
CA GLU A 114 -10.09 -5.69 -4.01
C GLU A 114 -11.56 -5.42 -3.66
N CYS A 115 -11.98 -5.75 -2.43
CA CYS A 115 -13.32 -5.47 -1.94
C CYS A 115 -13.66 -3.96 -1.99
N LEU A 116 -12.77 -3.08 -1.50
CA LEU A 116 -12.99 -1.63 -1.57
C LEU A 116 -13.18 -1.14 -3.00
N ILE A 117 -12.40 -1.67 -3.95
CA ILE A 117 -12.50 -1.33 -5.38
C ILE A 117 -13.83 -1.81 -5.97
N GLU A 118 -14.27 -3.04 -5.64
CA GLU A 118 -15.53 -3.61 -6.10
C GLU A 118 -16.74 -2.76 -5.67
N HIS A 119 -16.74 -2.32 -4.40
CA HIS A 119 -17.84 -1.54 -3.81
C HIS A 119 -17.72 -0.02 -4.02
N LYS A 120 -16.64 0.49 -4.64
CA LYS A 120 -16.35 1.94 -4.75
C LYS A 120 -17.45 2.78 -5.42
N ASN A 121 -18.26 2.14 -6.26
CA ASN A 121 -19.31 2.80 -7.03
C ASN A 121 -20.71 2.67 -6.40
N GLU A 122 -20.85 2.00 -5.26
CA GLU A 122 -22.11 1.95 -4.52
C GLU A 122 -22.51 3.32 -3.99
N LEU A 123 -23.81 3.53 -3.78
CA LEU A 123 -24.37 4.85 -3.48
C LEU A 123 -23.77 5.46 -2.21
N ASP A 124 -23.64 4.69 -1.15
CA ASP A 124 -23.11 5.13 0.14
C ASP A 124 -21.59 5.37 0.08
N VAL A 125 -20.83 4.57 -0.68
CA VAL A 125 -19.39 4.80 -0.89
C VAL A 125 -19.17 6.04 -1.75
N ARG A 126 -19.99 6.25 -2.79
CA ARG A 126 -19.96 7.48 -3.60
C ARG A 126 -20.30 8.73 -2.79
N SER A 127 -21.20 8.62 -1.81
CA SER A 127 -21.50 9.70 -0.86
C SER A 127 -20.32 9.96 0.10
N ASN A 128 -19.53 8.93 0.44
CA ASN A 128 -18.24 9.09 1.12
C ASN A 128 -17.12 9.45 0.13
N TYR A 129 -17.17 10.68 -0.39
CA TYR A 129 -16.24 11.15 -1.42
C TYR A 129 -14.76 11.03 -1.02
N LYS A 130 -14.43 11.13 0.28
CA LYS A 130 -13.06 10.98 0.77
C LYS A 130 -12.56 9.55 0.61
N CYS A 131 -13.34 8.57 1.05
CA CYS A 131 -12.98 7.16 0.86
C CYS A 131 -12.88 6.81 -0.61
N ARG A 132 -13.87 7.21 -1.41
CA ARG A 132 -13.84 6.98 -2.85
C ARG A 132 -12.60 7.60 -3.51
N ALA A 133 -12.24 8.83 -3.15
CA ALA A 133 -11.05 9.48 -3.67
C ALA A 133 -9.76 8.76 -3.26
N ALA A 134 -9.65 8.27 -2.03
CA ALA A 134 -8.51 7.49 -1.57
C ALA A 134 -8.37 6.17 -2.34
N ILE A 135 -9.48 5.46 -2.58
CA ILE A 135 -9.51 4.24 -3.41
C ILE A 135 -9.07 4.58 -4.84
N GLU A 136 -9.68 5.59 -5.48
CA GLU A 136 -9.35 5.98 -6.86
C GLU A 136 -7.89 6.45 -6.98
N HIS A 137 -7.36 7.16 -5.99
CA HIS A 137 -5.96 7.54 -5.94
C HIS A 137 -5.04 6.30 -5.89
N PHE A 138 -5.33 5.33 -5.02
CA PHE A 138 -4.56 4.09 -4.97
C PHE A 138 -4.66 3.27 -6.26
N GLN A 139 -5.82 3.29 -6.94
CA GLN A 139 -5.95 2.70 -8.28
C GLN A 139 -5.03 3.40 -9.29
N LEU A 140 -4.91 4.72 -9.26
CA LEU A 140 -3.99 5.46 -10.15
C LEU A 140 -2.52 5.12 -9.85
N ILE A 141 -2.14 5.01 -8.57
CA ILE A 141 -0.80 4.54 -8.18
C ILE A 141 -0.56 3.12 -8.72
N SER A 142 -1.54 2.23 -8.56
CA SER A 142 -1.44 0.83 -8.99
C SER A 142 -1.20 0.65 -10.49
N LEU A 143 -1.64 1.60 -11.32
CA LEU A 143 -1.40 1.59 -12.77
C LEU A 143 0.06 1.89 -13.14
N LYS A 144 0.85 2.48 -12.23
CA LYS A 144 2.27 2.80 -12.49
C LYS A 144 3.14 1.56 -12.54
N ASN A 145 2.78 0.51 -11.79
CA ASN A 145 3.54 -0.73 -11.72
C ASN A 145 2.62 -1.91 -11.37
N TYR A 146 2.64 -2.97 -12.19
CA TYR A 146 1.80 -4.15 -11.97
C TYR A 146 2.06 -4.86 -10.63
N HIS A 147 3.25 -4.67 -10.03
CA HIS A 147 3.55 -5.16 -8.69
C HIS A 147 2.62 -4.60 -7.61
N PHE A 148 2.07 -3.40 -7.82
CA PHE A 148 1.12 -2.76 -6.90
C PHE A 148 -0.30 -3.31 -7.02
N THR A 149 -0.53 -4.24 -7.96
CA THR A 149 -1.75 -5.06 -8.00
C THR A 149 -1.42 -6.45 -7.45
N TYR A 150 -1.36 -6.57 -6.11
CA TYR A 150 -0.83 -7.76 -5.44
C TYR A 150 -1.46 -9.08 -5.94
N LYS A 151 -2.79 -9.19 -5.95
CA LYS A 151 -3.53 -10.35 -6.45
C LYS A 151 -3.14 -10.75 -7.87
N PHE A 152 -3.00 -9.76 -8.75
CA PHE A 152 -2.57 -9.97 -10.13
C PHE A 152 -1.11 -10.44 -10.21
N LYS A 153 -0.20 -9.79 -9.46
CA LYS A 153 1.20 -10.21 -9.35
C LYS A 153 1.29 -11.68 -8.92
N GLU A 154 0.58 -12.06 -7.87
CA GLU A 154 0.59 -13.44 -7.35
C GLU A 154 0.03 -14.45 -8.35
N ALA A 155 -1.10 -14.13 -8.99
CA ALA A 155 -1.71 -15.00 -10.00
C ALA A 155 -0.78 -15.22 -11.21
N CYS A 156 -0.05 -14.17 -11.62
CA CYS A 156 0.88 -14.24 -12.75
C CYS A 156 2.26 -14.81 -12.37
N ARG A 157 2.66 -14.79 -11.09
CA ARG A 157 3.99 -15.16 -10.62
C ARG A 157 4.50 -16.52 -11.16
N PRO A 158 3.72 -17.62 -11.17
CA PRO A 158 4.19 -18.90 -11.71
C PRO A 158 4.49 -18.85 -13.22
N HIS A 159 3.72 -18.05 -13.96
CA HIS A 159 3.91 -17.86 -15.40
C HIS A 159 5.15 -17.01 -15.68
N VAL A 160 5.34 -15.92 -14.93
CA VAL A 160 6.55 -15.08 -15.05
C VAL A 160 7.80 -15.89 -14.73
N GLN A 161 7.78 -16.70 -13.67
CA GLN A 161 8.90 -17.57 -13.31
C GLN A 161 9.24 -18.58 -14.41
N ARG A 162 8.22 -19.15 -15.06
CA ARG A 162 8.39 -20.15 -16.11
C ARG A 162 8.83 -19.56 -17.45
N PHE A 163 8.22 -18.45 -17.86
CA PHE A 163 8.37 -17.90 -19.21
C PHE A 163 9.32 -16.70 -19.31
N CYS A 164 9.69 -16.08 -18.19
CA CYS A 164 10.61 -14.95 -18.13
C CYS A 164 11.80 -15.24 -17.19
N PRO A 165 12.61 -16.28 -17.44
CA PRO A 165 13.66 -16.70 -16.51
C PRO A 165 14.72 -15.62 -16.25
N ASP A 166 15.01 -14.78 -17.23
CA ASP A 166 16.05 -13.74 -17.16
C ASP A 166 15.53 -12.36 -16.72
N ALA A 167 14.23 -12.22 -16.45
CA ALA A 167 13.68 -10.97 -15.95
C ALA A 167 14.26 -10.65 -14.56
N ARG A 168 14.80 -9.43 -14.40
CA ARG A 168 15.41 -8.97 -13.14
C ARG A 168 14.39 -8.41 -12.14
N THR A 169 13.14 -8.22 -12.58
CA THR A 169 12.03 -7.64 -11.83
C THR A 169 10.83 -8.59 -11.90
N LYS A 170 10.89 -9.67 -11.11
CA LYS A 170 9.86 -10.74 -11.08
C LYS A 170 8.88 -10.54 -9.94
#